data_AF-A0A3N5LI76-F1
#
_entry.id   AF-A0A3N5LI76-F1
#
_cell.length_a   1.000
_cell.length_b   1.000
_cell.length_c   1.000
_cell.angle_alpha   90.00
_cell.angle_beta   90.00
_cell.angle_gamma   90.00
#
_symmetry.space_group_name_H-M   'P 1'
#
loop_
_entity.id
_entity.type
_entity.pdbx_description
1 polymer ?
#
loop_
_entity_poly.entity_id
_entity_poly.type
_entity_poly.pdbx_seq_one_letter_code
_entity_poly.pdbx_strand_id
1 'polypeptide(L)'
;MFKSSTMQAFLGACAMAAMIAPATAEERVCRESLGAITVDNLRVPADATCTLASTNVKGTIQVESNATLNARGITVVGNVQAENARQVNVLEGSRVGGSVQVKQGGGATVNDSFVNGDIQYDSNATQLKALRNEVGGSIQAFQNVGGVELRSNVIDGNLQCKGNQPAPVGGANVVGGSAEDQCASLEGSGTGGALTIKSLGLRASEVAGCRSVTGTVTLSGPAPAGGIVVALGDSLAAASTPASLRFAEGATSRTFAVKTVPVATSQSGKVNATLGGTTLSQTLKVRPMGVASVSLSPTTVVGSQTAAGIARLECAAGPGPVTVELSSSNGAVAYPVASSIVVPQGLQSAPFDVATAVVRSRTSATISATANGIGKSRSLVVSPAAAVSPASLRFGGHPVGSTSNALTATLTNKGAVAFSVGSIGVTGTYSAWFTQTNNCPGTLAAGASCTIGVKFKPTAAASRSARLSISTSATAVPLSVALSGTGL
;
A
#
# COMPACT_ATOMS: atom_id res chain seq x y z
N MET A 1 30.38 -53.99 68.15
CA MET A 1 29.39 -54.37 69.17
C MET A 1 28.15 -54.88 68.43
N PHE A 2 27.77 -56.14 68.66
CA PHE A 2 26.44 -56.78 68.49
C PHE A 2 25.51 -56.26 67.37
N LYS A 3 25.24 -57.06 66.33
CA LYS A 3 24.16 -58.09 66.19
C LYS A 3 22.83 -57.51 65.67
N SER A 4 22.21 -58.30 64.78
CA SER A 4 20.76 -58.45 64.56
C SER A 4 20.02 -57.28 63.89
N SER A 5 18.96 -57.47 63.12
CA SER A 5 18.24 -58.67 62.71
C SER A 5 17.35 -58.34 61.52
N THR A 6 17.12 -59.38 60.74
CA THR A 6 16.05 -59.65 59.78
C THR A 6 14.66 -59.06 60.07
N MET A 7 13.95 -58.82 58.94
CA MET A 7 12.56 -59.22 58.61
C MET A 7 11.50 -58.10 58.57
N GLN A 8 10.98 -57.79 57.37
CA GLN A 8 9.64 -58.18 56.89
C GLN A 8 9.25 -57.42 55.61
N ALA A 9 8.54 -58.14 54.74
CA ALA A 9 8.00 -57.72 53.45
C ALA A 9 6.87 -56.68 53.58
N PHE A 10 6.56 -55.95 52.50
CA PHE A 10 5.30 -56.08 51.76
C PHE A 10 5.25 -55.12 50.54
N LEU A 11 4.84 -55.69 49.42
CA LEU A 11 4.07 -55.14 48.28
C LEU A 11 4.49 -53.83 47.56
N GLY A 12 4.76 -54.00 46.27
CA GLY A 12 4.02 -53.30 45.22
C GLY A 12 4.71 -52.13 44.52
N ALA A 13 5.22 -52.36 43.32
CA ALA A 13 4.88 -51.59 42.12
C ALA A 13 5.67 -52.13 40.91
N CYS A 14 4.92 -52.52 39.89
CA CYS A 14 5.40 -52.92 38.58
C CYS A 14 6.04 -51.71 37.88
N ALA A 15 7.36 -51.71 37.68
CA ALA A 15 8.03 -50.80 36.76
C ALA A 15 8.45 -51.61 35.54
N MET A 16 7.69 -51.47 34.45
CA MET A 16 8.05 -52.00 33.14
C MET A 16 9.42 -51.42 32.73
N ALA A 17 10.43 -52.28 32.67
CA ALA A 17 11.64 -51.99 31.92
C ALA A 17 11.27 -51.98 30.44
N ALA A 18 11.05 -50.79 29.87
CA ALA A 18 10.94 -50.60 28.44
C ALA A 18 12.30 -50.95 27.81
N MET A 19 12.39 -52.15 27.26
CA MET A 19 13.48 -52.53 26.36
C MET A 19 13.33 -51.68 25.10
N ILE A 20 14.14 -50.64 24.95
CA ILE A 20 14.26 -49.89 23.71
C ILE A 20 15.02 -50.82 22.74
N ALA A 21 14.30 -51.50 21.85
CA ALA A 21 14.88 -52.17 20.71
C ALA A 21 15.58 -51.10 19.82
N PRO A 22 16.74 -51.40 19.21
CA PRO A 22 17.31 -50.49 18.22
C PRO A 22 16.32 -50.37 17.06
N ALA A 23 15.94 -49.15 16.71
CA ALA A 23 15.20 -48.87 15.50
C ALA A 23 16.08 -49.22 14.30
N THR A 24 15.94 -50.42 13.77
CA THR A 24 16.53 -50.77 12.47
C THR A 24 15.78 -49.95 11.42
N ALA A 25 16.42 -48.95 10.83
CA ALA A 25 15.90 -48.27 9.65
C ALA A 25 15.62 -49.34 8.58
N GLU A 26 14.35 -49.57 8.25
CA GLU A 26 13.94 -50.66 7.37
C GLU A 26 14.31 -50.26 5.93
N GLU A 27 15.38 -50.85 5.40
CA GLU A 27 15.73 -50.72 3.99
C GLU A 27 14.74 -51.56 3.17
N ARG A 28 13.91 -50.89 2.36
CA ARG A 28 12.94 -51.56 1.49
C ARG A 28 13.64 -52.05 0.23
N VAL A 29 13.69 -53.37 0.05
CA VAL A 29 14.15 -53.98 -1.21
C VAL A 29 13.03 -53.94 -2.25
N CYS A 30 13.28 -53.35 -3.43
CA CYS A 30 12.34 -53.26 -4.53
C CYS A 30 12.77 -54.14 -5.70
N ARG A 31 11.98 -55.18 -6.00
CA ARG A 31 12.24 -56.11 -7.14
C ARG A 31 11.22 -55.98 -8.28
N GLU A 32 10.13 -55.26 -8.04
CA GLU A 32 8.99 -55.13 -8.96
C GLU A 32 8.41 -53.70 -8.86
N SER A 33 7.08 -53.53 -8.79
CA SER A 33 6.45 -52.21 -8.73
C SER A 33 6.07 -51.79 -7.31
N LEU A 34 6.34 -50.54 -6.96
CA LEU A 34 5.82 -49.88 -5.76
C LEU A 34 5.00 -48.66 -6.18
N GLY A 35 3.78 -48.58 -5.66
CA GLY A 35 2.90 -47.43 -5.86
C GLY A 35 3.17 -46.29 -4.87
N ALA A 36 2.11 -45.56 -4.54
CA ALA A 36 2.15 -44.44 -3.60
C ALA A 36 2.31 -44.93 -2.15
N ILE A 37 3.53 -45.30 -1.77
CA ILE A 37 3.90 -45.68 -0.41
C ILE A 37 5.02 -44.77 0.10
N THR A 38 5.24 -44.77 1.41
CA THR A 38 6.40 -44.12 2.02
C THR A 38 7.36 -45.17 2.57
N VAL A 39 8.64 -45.03 2.28
CA VAL A 39 9.73 -45.90 2.78
C VAL A 39 10.87 -45.03 3.32
N ASP A 40 11.70 -45.58 4.21
CA ASP A 40 12.86 -44.85 4.73
C ASP A 40 13.98 -44.87 3.70
N ASN A 41 14.66 -46.00 3.49
CA ASN A 41 15.61 -46.20 2.39
C ASN A 41 15.07 -47.22 1.40
N LEU A 42 15.50 -47.14 0.14
CA LEU A 42 15.08 -48.08 -0.89
C LEU A 42 16.29 -48.64 -1.63
N ARG A 43 16.35 -49.97 -1.73
CA ARG A 43 17.40 -50.69 -2.45
C ARG A 43 16.81 -51.46 -3.62
N VAL A 44 17.34 -51.22 -4.83
CA VAL A 44 17.05 -52.02 -6.02
C VAL A 44 18.21 -53.01 -6.19
N PRO A 45 18.01 -54.29 -5.86
CA PRO A 45 19.09 -55.27 -5.84
C PRO A 45 19.57 -55.60 -7.26
N ALA A 46 20.77 -56.17 -7.35
CA ALA A 46 21.35 -56.58 -8.63
C ALA A 46 20.38 -57.40 -9.49
N ASP A 47 20.45 -57.17 -10.80
CA ASP A 47 19.63 -57.81 -11.85
C ASP A 47 18.11 -57.58 -11.74
N ALA A 48 17.63 -56.82 -10.75
CA ALA A 48 16.21 -56.56 -10.57
C ALA A 48 15.72 -55.34 -11.36
N THR A 49 14.41 -55.26 -11.58
CA THR A 49 13.76 -54.07 -12.16
C THR A 49 12.73 -53.53 -11.19
N CYS A 50 12.99 -52.34 -10.66
CA CYS A 50 12.08 -51.63 -9.78
C CYS A 50 11.34 -50.52 -10.53
N THR A 51 10.01 -50.49 -10.41
CA THR A 51 9.18 -49.38 -10.90
C THR A 51 8.56 -48.65 -9.72
N LEU A 52 8.77 -47.35 -9.62
CA LEU A 52 8.21 -46.50 -8.57
C LEU A 52 7.22 -45.52 -9.19
N ALA A 53 6.01 -45.46 -8.65
CA ALA A 53 4.97 -44.53 -9.07
C ALA A 53 4.45 -43.76 -7.85
N SER A 54 4.74 -42.46 -7.78
CA SER A 54 4.33 -41.59 -6.67
C SER A 54 4.81 -42.04 -5.28
N THR A 55 5.89 -42.82 -5.23
CA THR A 55 6.51 -43.28 -3.98
C THR A 55 7.26 -42.14 -3.29
N ASN A 56 7.22 -42.11 -1.95
CA ASN A 56 8.00 -41.19 -1.12
C ASN A 56 9.13 -41.95 -0.41
N VAL A 57 10.38 -41.55 -0.62
CA VAL A 57 11.57 -42.14 -0.01
C VAL A 57 12.21 -41.07 0.88
N LYS A 58 12.22 -41.28 2.19
CA LYS A 58 12.77 -40.30 3.16
C LYS A 58 14.30 -40.26 3.18
N GLY A 59 14.94 -41.29 2.67
CA GLY A 59 16.39 -41.45 2.59
C GLY A 59 16.83 -41.56 1.13
N THR A 60 17.72 -42.51 0.87
CA THR A 60 18.37 -42.69 -0.44
C THR A 60 17.76 -43.87 -1.19
N ILE A 61 17.70 -43.74 -2.52
CA ILE A 61 17.50 -44.87 -3.42
C ILE A 61 18.86 -45.36 -3.89
N GLN A 62 19.23 -46.60 -3.53
CA GLN A 62 20.43 -47.27 -4.02
C GLN A 62 20.06 -48.27 -5.12
N VAL A 63 20.65 -48.13 -6.30
CA VAL A 63 20.47 -49.04 -7.45
C VAL A 63 21.78 -49.79 -7.69
N GLU A 64 21.71 -51.12 -7.62
CA GLU A 64 22.88 -51.97 -7.74
C GLU A 64 23.21 -52.38 -9.18
N SER A 65 24.27 -53.20 -9.32
CA SER A 65 24.78 -53.67 -10.60
C SER A 65 23.73 -54.35 -11.46
N ASN A 66 23.68 -53.98 -12.75
CA ASN A 66 22.77 -54.50 -13.76
C ASN A 66 21.26 -54.33 -13.41
N ALA A 67 20.93 -53.56 -12.38
CA ALA A 67 19.56 -53.30 -12.00
C ALA A 67 18.93 -52.17 -12.82
N THR A 68 17.60 -52.10 -12.85
CA THR A 68 16.84 -51.04 -13.51
C THR A 68 15.91 -50.34 -12.53
N LEU A 69 15.96 -49.00 -12.48
CA LEU A 69 15.00 -48.17 -11.77
C LEU A 69 14.16 -47.37 -12.77
N ASN A 70 12.83 -47.43 -12.61
CA ASN A 70 11.86 -46.61 -13.33
C ASN A 70 11.02 -45.81 -12.34
N ALA A 71 11.43 -44.59 -12.02
CA ALA A 71 10.73 -43.70 -11.10
C ALA A 71 9.92 -42.62 -11.84
N ARG A 72 8.64 -42.48 -11.48
CA ARG A 72 7.71 -41.48 -12.03
C ARG A 72 6.96 -40.77 -10.90
N GLY A 73 6.99 -39.44 -10.91
CA GLY A 73 6.31 -38.59 -9.92
C GLY A 73 6.70 -38.87 -8.47
N ILE A 74 7.91 -39.36 -8.21
CA ILE A 74 8.35 -39.73 -6.87
C ILE A 74 8.83 -38.53 -6.07
N THR A 75 8.92 -38.67 -4.75
CA THR A 75 9.66 -37.73 -3.88
C THR A 75 10.76 -38.48 -3.14
N VAL A 76 12.01 -38.04 -3.26
CA VAL A 76 13.16 -38.58 -2.54
C VAL A 76 13.76 -37.44 -1.74
N VAL A 77 13.92 -37.60 -0.43
CA VAL A 77 14.56 -36.56 0.40
C VAL A 77 16.08 -36.63 0.27
N GLY A 78 16.65 -37.83 0.18
CA GLY A 78 18.08 -38.06 -0.05
C GLY A 78 18.45 -38.13 -1.54
N ASN A 79 19.39 -39.01 -1.87
CA ASN A 79 19.94 -39.15 -3.22
C ASN A 79 19.27 -40.29 -4.00
N VAL A 80 19.46 -40.27 -5.32
CA VAL A 80 19.34 -41.48 -6.16
C VAL A 80 20.75 -41.85 -6.58
N GLN A 81 21.27 -42.97 -6.09
CA GLN A 81 22.66 -43.41 -6.30
C GLN A 81 22.66 -44.74 -7.05
N ALA A 82 23.40 -44.79 -8.14
CA ALA A 82 23.50 -45.96 -8.99
C ALA A 82 24.95 -46.16 -9.43
N GLU A 83 25.45 -47.38 -9.21
CA GLU A 83 26.77 -47.79 -9.65
C GLU A 83 26.65 -49.12 -10.40
N ASN A 84 27.18 -49.19 -11.62
CA ASN A 84 27.05 -50.34 -12.52
C ASN A 84 25.60 -50.73 -12.87
N ALA A 85 24.62 -49.85 -12.65
CA ALA A 85 23.21 -50.12 -12.94
C ALA A 85 22.94 -50.21 -14.46
N ARG A 86 21.98 -51.02 -14.88
CA ARG A 86 21.60 -51.16 -16.30
C ARG A 86 20.87 -49.92 -16.83
N GLN A 87 19.92 -49.39 -16.07
CA GLN A 87 19.15 -48.20 -16.47
C GLN A 87 18.57 -47.47 -15.24
N VAL A 88 18.65 -46.14 -15.20
CA VAL A 88 18.04 -45.30 -14.15
C VAL A 88 17.17 -44.21 -14.75
N ASN A 89 15.86 -44.28 -14.55
CA ASN A 89 14.91 -43.30 -15.04
C ASN A 89 14.24 -42.56 -13.87
N VAL A 90 14.31 -41.23 -13.85
CA VAL A 90 13.64 -40.32 -12.91
C VAL A 90 12.83 -39.34 -13.74
N LEU A 91 11.51 -39.51 -13.74
CA LEU A 91 10.63 -38.93 -14.76
C LEU A 91 9.43 -38.20 -14.12
N GLU A 92 8.77 -37.37 -14.93
CA GLU A 92 7.38 -36.91 -14.74
C GLU A 92 7.11 -36.27 -13.38
N GLY A 93 7.72 -35.11 -13.11
CA GLY A 93 7.49 -34.31 -11.91
C GLY A 93 8.14 -34.87 -10.65
N SER A 94 9.12 -35.75 -10.78
CA SER A 94 9.84 -36.30 -9.63
C SER A 94 10.64 -35.21 -8.90
N ARG A 95 10.73 -35.31 -7.57
CA ARG A 95 11.49 -34.40 -6.71
C ARG A 95 12.58 -35.16 -5.97
N VAL A 96 13.83 -34.77 -6.14
CA VAL A 96 14.99 -35.35 -5.43
C VAL A 96 15.65 -34.25 -4.60
N GLY A 97 15.68 -34.42 -3.28
CA GLY A 97 16.22 -33.46 -2.33
C GLY A 97 17.75 -33.44 -2.26
N GLY A 98 18.40 -34.52 -2.70
CA GLY A 98 19.83 -34.60 -2.96
C GLY A 98 20.16 -34.66 -4.45
N SER A 99 21.19 -35.43 -4.81
CA SER A 99 21.69 -35.59 -6.17
C SER A 99 21.18 -36.88 -6.83
N VAL A 100 21.16 -36.88 -8.16
CA VAL A 100 21.03 -38.10 -8.97
C VAL A 100 22.42 -38.45 -9.51
N GLN A 101 22.98 -39.57 -9.06
CA GLN A 101 24.34 -40.00 -9.38
C GLN A 101 24.30 -41.36 -10.07
N VAL A 102 24.71 -41.41 -11.33
CA VAL A 102 24.78 -42.65 -12.13
C VAL A 102 26.21 -42.82 -12.66
N LYS A 103 26.89 -43.84 -12.12
CA LYS A 103 28.30 -44.11 -12.40
C LYS A 103 28.50 -45.52 -12.95
N GLN A 104 29.41 -45.66 -13.90
CA GLN A 104 29.84 -46.95 -14.48
C GLN A 104 28.68 -47.83 -15.00
N GLY A 105 27.52 -47.24 -15.28
CA GLY A 105 26.30 -47.96 -15.63
C GLY A 105 26.04 -48.06 -17.12
N GLY A 106 24.85 -48.53 -17.46
CA GLY A 106 24.28 -48.47 -18.79
C GLY A 106 23.77 -47.06 -19.10
N GLY A 107 22.47 -46.83 -18.94
CA GLY A 107 21.82 -45.58 -19.35
C GLY A 107 21.07 -44.89 -18.21
N ALA A 108 20.73 -43.61 -18.42
CA ALA A 108 19.94 -42.86 -17.47
C ALA A 108 19.11 -41.78 -18.15
N THR A 109 17.92 -41.52 -17.62
CA THR A 109 17.08 -40.40 -18.04
C THR A 109 16.53 -39.68 -16.82
N VAL A 110 16.89 -38.42 -16.66
CA VAL A 110 16.24 -37.50 -15.73
C VAL A 110 15.44 -36.50 -16.57
N ASN A 111 14.11 -36.52 -16.43
CA ASN A 111 13.24 -35.74 -17.30
C ASN A 111 12.07 -35.11 -16.55
N ASP A 112 11.79 -33.83 -16.83
CA ASP A 112 10.70 -33.06 -16.24
C ASP A 112 10.69 -33.15 -14.69
N SER A 113 11.86 -33.01 -14.05
CA SER A 113 12.03 -33.26 -12.61
C SER A 113 12.77 -32.12 -11.90
N PHE A 114 12.60 -32.05 -10.57
CA PHE A 114 13.33 -31.12 -9.69
C PHE A 114 14.40 -31.89 -8.92
N VAL A 115 15.67 -31.49 -9.04
CA VAL A 115 16.82 -32.08 -8.33
C VAL A 115 17.51 -30.96 -7.56
N ASN A 116 17.47 -30.99 -6.23
CA ASN A 116 18.05 -29.93 -5.42
C ASN A 116 19.59 -29.98 -5.40
N GLY A 117 20.18 -31.17 -5.54
CA GLY A 117 21.62 -31.37 -5.71
C GLY A 117 22.03 -31.41 -7.18
N ASP A 118 22.99 -32.28 -7.49
CA ASP A 118 23.56 -32.43 -8.83
C ASP A 118 22.88 -33.54 -9.64
N ILE A 119 23.01 -33.46 -10.96
CA ILE A 119 22.87 -34.64 -11.84
C ILE A 119 24.28 -35.01 -12.31
N GLN A 120 24.75 -36.19 -11.92
CA GLN A 120 26.10 -36.68 -12.22
C GLN A 120 26.05 -37.96 -13.06
N TYR A 121 26.64 -37.90 -14.25
CA TYR A 121 26.83 -39.02 -15.15
C TYR A 121 28.32 -39.28 -15.36
N ASP A 122 28.81 -40.42 -14.88
CA ASP A 122 30.24 -40.77 -14.94
C ASP A 122 30.45 -42.15 -15.57
N SER A 123 31.23 -42.22 -16.64
CA SER A 123 31.73 -43.47 -17.23
C SER A 123 30.64 -44.47 -17.66
N ASN A 124 29.49 -43.98 -18.17
CA ASN A 124 28.37 -44.83 -18.58
C ASN A 124 28.41 -45.26 -20.05
N ALA A 125 27.84 -46.43 -20.34
CA ALA A 125 27.98 -47.13 -21.61
C ALA A 125 26.87 -46.86 -22.64
N THR A 126 25.67 -46.46 -22.20
CA THR A 126 24.51 -46.24 -23.10
C THR A 126 23.96 -44.82 -22.97
N GLN A 127 22.84 -44.53 -23.63
CA GLN A 127 22.35 -43.17 -23.78
C GLN A 127 21.97 -42.53 -22.43
N LEU A 128 22.45 -41.32 -22.22
CA LEU A 128 22.15 -40.49 -21.06
C LEU A 128 21.34 -39.27 -21.46
N LYS A 129 20.33 -38.91 -20.66
CA LYS A 129 19.47 -37.75 -20.92
C LYS A 129 19.21 -36.96 -19.66
N ALA A 130 19.39 -35.65 -19.71
CA ALA A 130 18.85 -34.70 -18.74
C ALA A 130 18.03 -33.67 -19.51
N LEU A 131 16.71 -33.74 -19.39
CA LEU A 131 15.78 -32.95 -20.19
C LEU A 131 14.77 -32.21 -19.32
N ARG A 132 14.60 -30.90 -19.52
CA ARG A 132 13.54 -30.09 -18.88
C ARG A 132 13.53 -30.19 -17.34
N ASN A 133 14.70 -30.24 -16.71
CA ASN A 133 14.82 -30.32 -15.27
C ASN A 133 15.12 -28.96 -14.64
N GLU A 134 14.78 -28.79 -13.36
CA GLU A 134 15.26 -27.72 -12.49
C GLU A 134 16.29 -28.32 -11.53
N VAL A 135 17.53 -27.84 -11.57
CA VAL A 135 18.69 -28.42 -10.88
C VAL A 135 19.32 -27.34 -10.00
N GLY A 136 19.25 -27.51 -8.68
CA GLY A 136 19.82 -26.57 -7.70
C GLY A 136 21.36 -26.66 -7.61
N GLY A 137 21.94 -27.79 -8.03
CA GLY A 137 23.38 -27.98 -8.17
C GLY A 137 23.87 -27.85 -9.61
N SER A 138 24.85 -28.68 -9.96
CA SER A 138 25.45 -28.75 -11.30
C SER A 138 24.94 -29.95 -12.09
N ILE A 139 25.08 -29.89 -13.41
CA ILE A 139 25.03 -31.09 -14.27
C ILE A 139 26.45 -31.43 -14.71
N GLN A 140 26.89 -32.64 -14.37
CA GLN A 140 28.24 -33.14 -14.65
C GLN A 140 28.15 -34.41 -15.49
N ALA A 141 28.76 -34.39 -16.68
CA ALA A 141 28.83 -35.54 -17.58
C ALA A 141 30.29 -35.84 -17.93
N PHE A 142 30.85 -36.90 -17.36
CA PHE A 142 32.25 -37.28 -17.53
C PHE A 142 32.42 -38.67 -18.12
N GLN A 143 33.30 -38.79 -19.12
CA GLN A 143 33.80 -40.07 -19.65
C GLN A 143 32.73 -41.06 -20.16
N ASN A 144 31.55 -40.57 -20.58
CA ASN A 144 30.47 -41.44 -21.05
C ASN A 144 30.62 -41.78 -22.55
N VAL A 145 30.32 -43.02 -22.93
CA VAL A 145 30.50 -43.53 -24.30
C VAL A 145 29.21 -43.79 -25.10
N GLY A 146 28.05 -43.76 -24.43
CA GLY A 146 26.75 -44.02 -25.07
C GLY A 146 26.05 -42.78 -25.63
N GLY A 147 26.69 -41.61 -25.54
CA GLY A 147 26.13 -40.30 -25.90
C GLY A 147 25.28 -39.68 -24.78
N VAL A 148 25.38 -38.35 -24.67
CA VAL A 148 24.70 -37.57 -23.63
C VAL A 148 23.85 -36.48 -24.29
N GLU A 149 22.56 -36.42 -23.98
CA GLU A 149 21.67 -35.33 -24.38
C GLU A 149 21.29 -34.45 -23.18
N LEU A 150 21.65 -33.17 -23.23
CA LEU A 150 21.37 -32.17 -22.20
C LEU A 150 20.54 -31.05 -22.83
N ARG A 151 19.25 -30.97 -22.51
CA ARG A 151 18.33 -30.01 -23.17
C ARG A 151 17.34 -29.36 -22.22
N SER A 152 17.15 -28.05 -22.36
CA SER A 152 16.11 -27.29 -21.65
C SER A 152 16.16 -27.39 -20.13
N ASN A 153 17.32 -27.64 -19.54
CA ASN A 153 17.46 -27.65 -18.08
C ASN A 153 17.67 -26.23 -17.55
N VAL A 154 17.17 -25.94 -16.36
CA VAL A 154 17.50 -24.75 -15.56
C VAL A 154 18.44 -25.21 -14.45
N ILE A 155 19.65 -24.69 -14.41
CA ILE A 155 20.75 -25.17 -13.58
C ILE A 155 21.28 -23.98 -12.79
N ASP A 156 21.24 -24.03 -11.46
CA ASP A 156 21.77 -22.96 -10.62
C ASP A 156 23.32 -22.99 -10.55
N GLY A 157 23.92 -24.18 -10.65
CA GLY A 157 25.36 -24.41 -10.70
C GLY A 157 25.95 -24.42 -12.12
N ASN A 158 26.96 -25.26 -12.34
CA ASN A 158 27.70 -25.36 -13.60
C ASN A 158 27.15 -26.47 -14.51
N LEU A 159 27.47 -26.37 -15.80
CA LEU A 159 27.25 -27.40 -16.80
C LEU A 159 28.61 -27.91 -17.31
N GLN A 160 29.09 -29.04 -16.78
CA GLN A 160 30.47 -29.51 -16.97
C GLN A 160 30.53 -30.83 -17.73
N CYS A 161 31.26 -30.86 -18.84
CA CYS A 161 31.32 -32.06 -19.67
C CYS A 161 32.70 -32.38 -20.22
N LYS A 162 33.26 -33.51 -19.81
CA LYS A 162 34.65 -33.85 -20.10
C LYS A 162 34.82 -35.32 -20.49
N GLY A 163 35.54 -35.56 -21.59
CA GLY A 163 35.91 -36.92 -22.01
C GLY A 163 34.77 -37.80 -22.54
N ASN A 164 33.59 -37.26 -22.82
CA ASN A 164 32.48 -38.02 -23.40
C ASN A 164 32.71 -38.29 -24.89
N GLN A 165 32.29 -39.46 -25.38
CA GLN A 165 32.44 -39.89 -26.77
C GLN A 165 31.17 -40.63 -27.25
N PRO A 166 30.29 -40.02 -28.08
CA PRO A 166 30.44 -38.71 -28.70
C PRO A 166 30.33 -37.55 -27.70
N ALA A 167 30.78 -36.37 -28.12
CA ALA A 167 30.57 -35.13 -27.34
C ALA A 167 29.07 -34.92 -27.05
N PRO A 168 28.70 -34.36 -25.88
CA PRO A 168 27.30 -34.18 -25.53
C PRO A 168 26.57 -33.28 -26.53
N VAL A 169 25.29 -33.55 -26.72
CA VAL A 169 24.40 -32.82 -27.64
C VAL A 169 23.23 -32.22 -26.88
N GLY A 170 22.51 -31.29 -27.50
CA GLY A 170 21.32 -30.67 -26.93
C GLY A 170 21.34 -29.15 -27.08
N GLY A 171 20.82 -28.43 -26.09
CA GLY A 171 20.73 -26.97 -26.10
C GLY A 171 19.56 -26.43 -25.29
N ALA A 172 19.36 -25.10 -25.32
CA ALA A 172 18.35 -24.40 -24.53
C ALA A 172 18.49 -24.58 -23.00
N ASN A 173 19.66 -24.96 -22.50
CA ASN A 173 19.93 -25.00 -21.05
C ASN A 173 20.17 -23.58 -20.51
N VAL A 174 19.66 -23.27 -19.34
CA VAL A 174 19.92 -22.02 -18.61
C VAL A 174 20.86 -22.36 -17.46
N VAL A 175 22.07 -21.80 -17.47
CA VAL A 175 23.13 -22.13 -16.50
C VAL A 175 23.41 -20.89 -15.66
N GLY A 176 23.33 -21.02 -14.33
CA GLY A 176 23.62 -19.95 -13.37
C GLY A 176 25.12 -19.71 -13.19
N GLY A 177 25.92 -20.78 -13.33
CA GLY A 177 27.39 -20.75 -13.36
C GLY A 177 27.97 -20.77 -14.79
N SER A 178 28.98 -21.60 -15.04
CA SER A 178 29.65 -21.75 -16.34
C SER A 178 29.24 -23.02 -17.08
N ALA A 179 29.19 -22.95 -18.41
CA ALA A 179 29.20 -24.12 -19.28
C ALA A 179 30.63 -24.41 -19.77
N GLU A 180 31.13 -25.61 -19.48
CA GLU A 180 32.55 -25.94 -19.59
C GLU A 180 32.83 -27.09 -20.57
N ASP A 181 34.04 -27.07 -21.14
CA ASP A 181 34.59 -28.12 -21.98
C ASP A 181 33.64 -28.51 -23.15
N GLN A 182 33.25 -29.78 -23.24
CA GLN A 182 32.40 -30.29 -24.33
C GLN A 182 30.96 -29.76 -24.26
N CYS A 183 30.58 -29.09 -23.16
CA CYS A 183 29.26 -28.52 -22.97
C CYS A 183 29.23 -26.99 -23.14
N ALA A 184 30.35 -26.35 -23.49
CA ALA A 184 30.42 -24.92 -23.72
C ALA A 184 29.41 -24.43 -24.78
N SER A 185 29.06 -25.28 -25.76
CA SER A 185 28.07 -24.96 -26.80
C SER A 185 26.63 -25.39 -26.47
N LEU A 186 26.41 -26.01 -25.30
CA LEU A 186 25.11 -26.56 -24.89
C LEU A 186 24.39 -25.68 -23.87
N GLU A 187 25.06 -24.68 -23.31
CA GLU A 187 24.35 -23.54 -22.78
C GLU A 187 23.42 -23.06 -23.89
N GLY A 188 22.12 -23.04 -23.58
CA GLY A 188 21.18 -22.44 -24.47
C GLY A 188 21.69 -21.05 -24.76
N SER A 189 21.82 -20.73 -26.04
CA SER A 189 21.40 -19.42 -26.51
C SER A 189 19.91 -19.29 -26.14
N GLY A 190 19.59 -19.21 -24.85
CA GLY A 190 18.44 -18.48 -24.41
C GLY A 190 18.54 -17.19 -25.20
N THR A 191 17.47 -16.84 -25.86
CA THR A 191 17.21 -15.48 -26.27
C THR A 191 17.10 -14.58 -25.03
N GLY A 192 18.09 -14.63 -24.13
CA GLY A 192 18.52 -13.50 -23.34
C GLY A 192 19.06 -12.49 -24.32
N GLY A 193 18.16 -11.81 -25.04
CA GLY A 193 18.47 -10.45 -25.43
C GLY A 193 18.98 -9.78 -24.16
N ALA A 194 20.21 -9.25 -24.22
CA ALA A 194 20.93 -8.66 -23.09
C ALA A 194 19.92 -7.99 -22.16
N LEU A 195 19.89 -8.35 -20.86
CA LEU A 195 18.85 -7.88 -19.93
C LEU A 195 18.53 -6.41 -20.19
N THR A 196 17.32 -6.13 -20.67
CA THR A 196 16.91 -4.79 -21.11
C THR A 196 15.93 -4.21 -20.11
N ILE A 197 15.63 -2.92 -20.29
CA ILE A 197 14.56 -2.27 -19.55
C ILE A 197 13.24 -2.60 -20.24
N LYS A 198 12.34 -3.26 -19.52
CA LYS A 198 10.97 -3.55 -19.98
C LYS A 198 10.07 -2.33 -19.90
N SER A 199 10.20 -1.54 -18.84
CA SER A 199 9.44 -0.29 -18.69
C SER A 199 10.12 0.72 -17.77
N LEU A 200 9.88 1.99 -18.06
CA LEU A 200 10.13 3.13 -17.19
C LEU A 200 8.80 3.85 -16.99
N GLY A 201 8.36 3.98 -15.74
CA GLY A 201 7.14 4.68 -15.37
C GLY A 201 7.43 5.84 -14.42
N LEU A 202 6.68 6.93 -14.54
CA LEU A 202 6.62 8.00 -13.54
C LEU A 202 5.22 8.00 -12.94
N ARG A 203 5.10 8.15 -11.61
CA ARG A 203 3.79 8.26 -10.95
C ARG A 203 2.97 9.47 -11.42
N ALA A 204 3.64 10.51 -11.89
CA ALA A 204 3.03 11.68 -12.49
C ALA A 204 3.93 12.21 -13.62
N SER A 205 3.33 12.67 -14.71
CA SER A 205 4.04 13.34 -15.82
C SER A 205 4.18 14.85 -15.61
N GLU A 206 3.54 15.41 -14.58
CA GLU A 206 3.65 16.83 -14.20
C GLU A 206 3.75 16.99 -12.68
N VAL A 207 4.67 17.84 -12.22
CA VAL A 207 4.94 18.09 -10.80
C VAL A 207 5.33 19.55 -10.55
N ALA A 208 4.98 20.09 -9.38
CA ALA A 208 5.52 21.39 -8.95
C ALA A 208 7.01 21.27 -8.65
N GLY A 209 7.82 22.27 -9.03
CA GLY A 209 9.28 22.26 -8.89
C GLY A 209 9.86 22.06 -7.48
N CYS A 210 9.09 21.78 -6.46
CA CYS A 210 9.59 21.59 -5.11
C CYS A 210 9.15 20.26 -4.50
N ARG A 211 8.58 19.39 -5.35
CA ARG A 211 8.08 18.08 -4.96
C ARG A 211 8.83 17.01 -5.74
N SER A 212 8.99 15.84 -5.13
CA SER A 212 9.58 14.70 -5.81
C SER A 212 8.51 13.91 -6.57
N VAL A 213 8.88 13.31 -7.69
CA VAL A 213 8.09 12.27 -8.35
C VAL A 213 8.80 10.93 -8.22
N THR A 214 8.04 9.87 -7.93
CA THR A 214 8.59 8.51 -7.91
C THR A 214 8.60 7.94 -9.33
N GLY A 215 9.77 7.51 -9.77
CA GLY A 215 9.96 6.69 -10.96
C GLY A 215 10.09 5.22 -10.62
N THR A 216 9.70 4.34 -11.54
CA THR A 216 9.82 2.89 -11.42
C THR A 216 10.47 2.35 -12.68
N VAL A 217 11.54 1.57 -12.52
CA VAL A 217 12.18 0.81 -13.60
C VAL A 217 11.82 -0.66 -13.42
N THR A 218 11.41 -1.32 -14.49
CA THR A 218 11.18 -2.77 -14.53
C THR A 218 12.04 -3.39 -15.61
N LEU A 219 12.75 -4.46 -15.27
CA LEU A 219 13.64 -5.20 -16.17
C LEU A 219 12.84 -6.24 -16.99
N SER A 220 13.41 -6.70 -18.10
CA SER A 220 12.82 -7.76 -18.93
C SER A 220 12.84 -9.15 -18.26
N GLY A 221 13.69 -9.32 -17.24
CA GLY A 221 13.81 -10.52 -16.41
C GLY A 221 14.45 -10.21 -15.04
N PRO A 222 14.69 -11.21 -14.18
CA PRO A 222 15.37 -11.03 -12.90
C PRO A 222 16.82 -10.56 -13.10
N ALA A 223 17.32 -9.72 -12.21
CA ALA A 223 18.72 -9.30 -12.20
C ALA A 223 19.65 -10.50 -11.91
N PRO A 224 20.82 -10.59 -12.57
CA PRO A 224 21.77 -11.70 -12.42
C PRO A 224 22.43 -11.73 -11.04
N ALA A 225 23.17 -12.82 -10.77
CA ALA A 225 24.03 -12.94 -9.60
C ALA A 225 24.99 -11.74 -9.48
N GLY A 226 25.14 -11.20 -8.26
CA GLY A 226 25.89 -9.95 -8.01
C GLY A 226 25.12 -8.65 -8.32
N GLY A 227 23.91 -8.77 -8.89
CA GLY A 227 23.02 -7.66 -9.22
C GLY A 227 23.42 -6.92 -10.50
N ILE A 228 22.63 -5.91 -10.86
CA ILE A 228 22.90 -5.09 -12.06
C ILE A 228 22.67 -3.61 -11.78
N VAL A 229 23.36 -2.73 -12.51
CA VAL A 229 23.22 -1.28 -12.37
C VAL A 229 22.57 -0.70 -13.62
N VAL A 230 21.45 0.00 -13.43
CA VAL A 230 20.78 0.77 -14.48
C VAL A 230 21.25 2.21 -14.38
N ALA A 231 21.74 2.78 -15.48
CA ALA A 231 22.06 4.20 -15.53
C ALA A 231 20.76 5.00 -15.62
N LEU A 232 20.67 6.08 -14.84
CA LEU A 232 19.56 7.01 -14.88
C LEU A 232 20.08 8.37 -15.34
N GLY A 233 19.21 9.12 -15.98
CA GLY A 233 19.52 10.50 -16.35
C GLY A 233 18.26 11.32 -16.53
N ASP A 234 18.45 12.62 -16.62
CA ASP A 234 17.39 13.56 -16.94
C ASP A 234 17.91 14.68 -17.84
N SER A 235 17.01 15.32 -18.58
CA SER A 235 17.34 16.42 -19.49
C SER A 235 16.80 17.76 -19.03
N LEU A 236 16.34 17.85 -17.77
CA LEU A 236 15.61 19.00 -17.26
C LEU A 236 16.41 19.64 -16.14
N ALA A 237 16.87 20.89 -16.32
CA ALA A 237 17.68 21.59 -15.32
C ALA A 237 16.99 21.70 -13.95
N ALA A 238 15.65 21.71 -13.93
CA ALA A 238 14.86 21.76 -12.71
C ALA A 238 14.58 20.38 -12.07
N ALA A 239 15.08 19.29 -12.63
CA ALA A 239 14.96 17.95 -12.07
C ALA A 239 16.36 17.36 -11.82
N SER A 240 16.42 16.38 -10.92
CA SER A 240 17.62 15.60 -10.70
C SER A 240 17.25 14.17 -10.32
N THR A 241 17.81 13.24 -11.08
CA THR A 241 17.81 11.81 -10.80
C THR A 241 19.10 11.40 -10.08
N PRO A 242 19.10 10.30 -9.30
CA PRO A 242 20.33 9.61 -8.96
C PRO A 242 21.04 9.18 -10.26
N ALA A 243 22.38 9.14 -10.29
CA ALA A 243 23.11 8.74 -11.50
C ALA A 243 22.85 7.26 -11.91
N SER A 244 22.52 6.40 -10.96
CA SER A 244 22.22 5.00 -11.22
C SER A 244 21.29 4.37 -10.19
N LEU A 245 20.74 3.22 -10.55
CA LEU A 245 19.88 2.38 -9.72
C LEU A 245 20.39 0.94 -9.73
N ARG A 246 20.83 0.43 -8.57
CA ARG A 246 21.32 -0.96 -8.42
C ARG A 246 20.19 -1.94 -8.12
N PHE A 247 20.03 -2.99 -8.90
CA PHE A 247 19.12 -4.09 -8.62
C PHE A 247 19.91 -5.17 -7.88
N ALA A 248 19.37 -5.66 -6.77
CA ALA A 248 19.89 -6.88 -6.14
C ALA A 248 19.58 -8.08 -7.05
N GLU A 249 20.34 -9.14 -6.90
CA GLU A 249 20.08 -10.42 -7.56
C GLU A 249 18.61 -10.84 -7.41
N GLY A 250 18.03 -11.37 -8.49
CA GLY A 250 16.62 -11.78 -8.55
C GLY A 250 15.60 -10.63 -8.67
N ALA A 251 16.00 -9.37 -8.42
CA ALA A 251 15.06 -8.24 -8.46
C ALA A 251 14.66 -7.91 -9.91
N THR A 252 13.35 -7.70 -10.14
CA THR A 252 12.79 -7.38 -11.46
C THR A 252 12.32 -5.93 -11.58
N SER A 253 12.07 -5.25 -10.45
CA SER A 253 11.60 -3.86 -10.43
C SER A 253 12.18 -3.10 -9.24
N ARG A 254 12.44 -1.80 -9.43
CA ARG A 254 12.92 -0.92 -8.36
C ARG A 254 12.46 0.53 -8.61
N THR A 255 12.15 1.23 -7.53
CA THR A 255 11.75 2.64 -7.58
C THR A 255 12.91 3.58 -7.29
N PHE A 256 12.85 4.80 -7.82
CA PHE A 256 13.76 5.89 -7.54
C PHE A 256 12.98 7.21 -7.38
N ALA A 257 13.60 8.21 -6.76
CA ALA A 257 13.01 9.54 -6.63
C ALA A 257 13.65 10.49 -7.64
N VAL A 258 12.84 11.22 -8.39
CA VAL A 258 13.25 12.39 -9.16
C VAL A 258 12.97 13.60 -8.27
N LYS A 259 14.03 14.30 -7.83
CA LYS A 259 13.88 15.55 -7.07
C LYS A 259 13.70 16.70 -8.05
N THR A 260 12.95 17.73 -7.66
CA THR A 260 12.79 18.94 -8.48
C THR A 260 13.16 20.18 -7.68
N VAL A 261 13.55 21.25 -8.40
CA VAL A 261 13.82 22.59 -7.83
C VAL A 261 12.85 23.64 -8.40
N PRO A 262 12.45 24.65 -7.59
CA PRO A 262 11.42 25.59 -7.99
C PRO A 262 11.73 26.29 -9.32
N VAL A 263 10.70 26.54 -10.13
CA VAL A 263 10.83 27.18 -11.43
C VAL A 263 9.87 28.36 -11.57
N ALA A 264 10.30 29.41 -12.25
CA ALA A 264 9.48 30.58 -12.55
C ALA A 264 8.50 30.33 -13.71
N THR A 265 8.88 29.48 -14.66
CA THR A 265 8.08 29.11 -15.83
C THR A 265 8.05 27.59 -15.98
N SER A 266 7.01 27.06 -16.65
CA SER A 266 6.90 25.61 -16.87
C SER A 266 8.03 25.13 -17.79
N GLN A 267 8.68 24.04 -17.40
CA GLN A 267 9.73 23.37 -18.17
C GLN A 267 9.32 21.93 -18.45
N SER A 268 9.73 21.37 -19.59
CA SER A 268 9.46 19.97 -19.95
C SER A 268 10.73 19.31 -20.45
N GLY A 269 10.96 18.07 -20.02
CA GLY A 269 12.15 17.29 -20.36
C GLY A 269 11.92 15.81 -20.18
N LYS A 270 12.97 15.01 -20.36
CA LYS A 270 12.90 13.55 -20.25
C LYS A 270 13.63 13.06 -19.01
N VAL A 271 13.07 12.04 -18.38
CA VAL A 271 13.75 11.15 -17.43
C VAL A 271 14.05 9.86 -18.17
N ASN A 272 15.30 9.43 -18.13
CA ASN A 272 15.83 8.32 -18.91
C ASN A 272 16.32 7.22 -17.98
N ALA A 273 16.17 5.98 -18.44
CA ALA A 273 16.85 4.83 -17.86
C ALA A 273 17.52 4.05 -18.99
N THR A 274 18.78 3.68 -18.81
CA THR A 274 19.59 3.01 -19.82
C THR A 274 20.23 1.74 -19.25
N LEU A 275 20.08 0.63 -19.99
CA LEU A 275 20.72 -0.65 -19.70
C LEU A 275 21.02 -1.40 -21.01
N GLY A 276 22.25 -1.91 -21.17
CA GLY A 276 22.62 -2.71 -22.33
C GLY A 276 22.37 -2.01 -23.67
N GLY A 277 22.57 -0.69 -23.74
CA GLY A 277 22.29 0.14 -24.92
C GLY A 277 20.82 0.50 -25.14
N THR A 278 19.87 -0.14 -24.43
CA THR A 278 18.46 0.22 -24.48
C THR A 278 18.20 1.41 -23.57
N THR A 279 17.65 2.49 -24.12
CA THR A 279 17.22 3.67 -23.34
C THR A 279 15.71 3.83 -23.45
N LEU A 280 15.02 3.85 -22.31
CA LEU A 280 13.63 4.28 -22.23
C LEU A 280 13.57 5.69 -21.63
N SER A 281 12.65 6.49 -22.13
CA SER A 281 12.45 7.86 -21.70
C SER A 281 10.99 8.12 -21.35
N GLN A 282 10.76 8.86 -20.28
CA GLN A 282 9.45 9.40 -19.92
C GLN A 282 9.52 10.91 -19.84
N THR A 283 8.51 11.59 -20.37
CA THR A 283 8.41 13.05 -20.28
C THR A 283 7.97 13.45 -18.87
N LEU A 284 8.68 14.41 -18.29
CA LEU A 284 8.34 15.08 -17.04
C LEU A 284 8.23 16.59 -17.28
N LYS A 285 7.08 17.16 -16.92
CA LYS A 285 6.84 18.59 -16.87
C LYS A 285 6.99 19.09 -15.44
N VAL A 286 7.87 20.07 -15.24
CA VAL A 286 8.00 20.78 -13.96
C VAL A 286 7.34 22.14 -14.10
N ARG A 287 6.30 22.37 -13.32
CA ARG A 287 5.54 23.62 -13.32
C ARG A 287 5.91 24.52 -12.13
N PRO A 288 5.66 25.84 -12.22
CA PRO A 288 5.71 26.73 -11.08
C PRO A 288 4.77 26.26 -9.96
N MET A 289 5.10 26.64 -8.73
CA MET A 289 4.27 26.29 -7.57
C MET A 289 2.95 27.06 -7.57
N GLY A 290 1.89 26.36 -7.15
CA GLY A 290 0.56 26.92 -6.98
C GLY A 290 0.20 27.15 -5.51
N VAL A 291 -1.04 27.58 -5.29
CA VAL A 291 -1.64 27.59 -3.95
C VAL A 291 -2.02 26.17 -3.54
N ALA A 292 -1.53 25.73 -2.38
CA ALA A 292 -1.90 24.46 -1.77
C ALA A 292 -3.17 24.55 -0.92
N SER A 293 -3.36 25.66 -0.22
CA SER A 293 -4.53 25.87 0.62
C SER A 293 -4.81 27.35 0.88
N VAL A 294 -6.09 27.64 1.12
CA VAL A 294 -6.57 28.88 1.72
C VAL A 294 -7.28 28.49 3.01
N SER A 295 -6.88 29.09 4.12
CA SER A 295 -7.55 28.95 5.40
C SER A 295 -8.12 30.29 5.84
N LEU A 296 -9.24 30.23 6.54
CA LEU A 296 -9.90 31.39 7.14
C LEU A 296 -10.20 31.06 8.61
N SER A 297 -9.91 31.99 9.51
CA SER A 297 -10.20 31.86 10.93
C SER A 297 -10.76 33.18 11.47
N PRO A 298 -12.01 33.20 11.95
CA PRO A 298 -13.01 32.13 11.86
C PRO A 298 -13.63 32.01 10.44
N THR A 299 -14.29 30.88 10.12
CA THR A 299 -15.02 30.70 8.84
C THR A 299 -16.45 31.20 8.88
N THR A 300 -16.92 31.66 10.04
CA THR A 300 -18.20 32.37 10.20
C THR A 300 -17.95 33.60 11.06
N VAL A 301 -18.34 34.76 10.55
CA VAL A 301 -18.24 36.05 11.26
C VAL A 301 -19.59 36.73 11.27
N VAL A 302 -19.78 37.63 12.23
CA VAL A 302 -20.87 38.60 12.15
C VAL A 302 -20.45 39.72 11.20
N GLY A 303 -21.36 40.20 10.35
CA GLY A 303 -21.05 41.33 9.47
C GLY A 303 -20.50 42.52 10.26
N SER A 304 -19.55 43.28 9.69
CA SER A 304 -18.67 44.28 10.33
C SER A 304 -17.46 43.75 11.11
N GLN A 305 -17.35 42.44 11.32
CA GLN A 305 -16.13 41.84 11.88
C GLN A 305 -15.18 41.36 10.77
N THR A 306 -13.94 41.05 11.15
CA THR A 306 -12.92 40.54 10.25
C THR A 306 -12.70 39.04 10.42
N ALA A 307 -12.29 38.37 9.35
CA ALA A 307 -11.71 37.04 9.39
C ALA A 307 -10.25 37.12 8.92
N ALA A 308 -9.35 36.44 9.62
CA ALA A 308 -7.96 36.32 9.19
C ALA A 308 -7.84 35.17 8.19
N GLY A 309 -7.07 35.38 7.13
CA GLY A 309 -6.78 34.41 6.09
C GLY A 309 -5.30 34.07 6.00
N ILE A 310 -5.00 32.83 5.60
CA ILE A 310 -3.63 32.43 5.24
C ILE A 310 -3.69 31.73 3.88
N ALA A 311 -2.95 32.25 2.91
CA ALA A 311 -2.67 31.56 1.67
C ALA A 311 -1.34 30.81 1.80
N ARG A 312 -1.36 29.51 1.53
CA ARG A 312 -0.18 28.64 1.61
C ARG A 312 0.13 28.06 0.24
N LEU A 313 1.37 28.20 -0.19
CA LEU A 313 1.91 27.61 -1.40
C LEU A 313 2.20 26.12 -1.22
N GLU A 314 2.31 25.39 -2.33
CA GLU A 314 2.70 23.97 -2.32
C GLU A 314 4.04 23.73 -1.62
N CYS A 315 4.96 24.69 -1.68
CA CYS A 315 6.25 24.68 -0.99
C CYS A 315 6.72 26.11 -0.68
N ALA A 316 7.91 26.25 -0.10
CA ALA A 316 8.55 27.54 0.07
C ALA A 316 8.75 28.27 -1.28
N ALA A 317 8.48 29.57 -1.32
CA ALA A 317 8.56 30.41 -2.50
C ALA A 317 9.97 30.44 -3.09
N GLY A 318 10.06 30.29 -4.41
CA GLY A 318 11.29 30.34 -5.18
C GLY A 318 11.07 30.04 -6.67
N PRO A 319 12.02 30.42 -7.55
CA PRO A 319 13.09 31.39 -7.31
C PRO A 319 12.48 32.79 -7.13
N GLY A 320 12.86 33.50 -6.06
CA GLY A 320 12.27 34.80 -5.69
C GLY A 320 10.90 34.73 -4.99
N PRO A 321 10.30 35.89 -4.70
CA PRO A 321 8.97 35.97 -4.10
C PRO A 321 7.87 35.52 -5.08
N VAL A 322 6.77 34.99 -4.54
CA VAL A 322 5.61 34.55 -5.33
C VAL A 322 4.41 35.43 -5.00
N THR A 323 3.82 36.04 -6.04
CA THR A 323 2.56 36.77 -5.92
C THR A 323 1.40 35.79 -5.92
N VAL A 324 0.49 35.98 -4.97
CA VAL A 324 -0.77 35.25 -4.85
C VAL A 324 -1.90 36.23 -5.09
N GLU A 325 -2.64 36.04 -6.17
CA GLU A 325 -3.85 36.81 -6.48
C GLU A 325 -4.99 36.35 -5.57
N LEU A 326 -5.74 37.29 -5.03
CA LEU A 326 -6.86 37.05 -4.13
C LEU A 326 -8.14 37.60 -4.74
N SER A 327 -9.25 36.90 -4.54
CA SER A 327 -10.57 37.37 -4.97
C SER A 327 -11.68 36.91 -4.04
N SER A 328 -12.79 37.64 -4.07
CA SER A 328 -14.03 37.31 -3.37
C SER A 328 -15.14 37.11 -4.40
N SER A 329 -15.91 36.03 -4.29
CA SER A 329 -17.09 35.82 -5.12
C SER A 329 -18.25 36.77 -4.80
N ASN A 330 -18.15 37.53 -3.69
CA ASN A 330 -19.15 38.50 -3.27
C ASN A 330 -18.48 39.69 -2.57
N GLY A 331 -18.01 40.64 -3.39
CA GLY A 331 -17.37 41.87 -2.91
C GLY A 331 -18.30 42.83 -2.16
N ALA A 332 -19.61 42.67 -2.24
CA ALA A 332 -20.54 43.46 -1.43
C ALA A 332 -20.57 43.01 0.05
N VAL A 333 -20.15 41.77 0.33
CA VAL A 333 -20.21 41.17 1.67
C VAL A 333 -18.82 40.98 2.28
N ALA A 334 -17.82 40.58 1.48
CA ALA A 334 -16.45 40.42 1.93
C ALA A 334 -15.55 41.42 1.18
N TYR A 335 -15.32 42.58 1.80
CA TYR A 335 -14.52 43.69 1.29
C TYR A 335 -14.07 44.64 2.42
N PRO A 336 -12.85 45.21 2.34
CA PRO A 336 -11.82 44.91 1.36
C PRO A 336 -11.17 43.53 1.58
N VAL A 337 -10.82 42.89 0.46
CA VAL A 337 -9.83 41.81 0.38
C VAL A 337 -8.73 42.36 -0.52
N ALA A 338 -7.47 42.26 -0.12
CA ALA A 338 -6.36 42.67 -0.98
C ALA A 338 -6.47 41.97 -2.34
N SER A 339 -6.14 42.64 -3.45
CA SER A 339 -6.17 42.01 -4.78
C SER A 339 -5.05 40.99 -4.98
N SER A 340 -3.95 41.16 -4.25
CA SER A 340 -2.87 40.19 -4.17
C SER A 340 -2.09 40.35 -2.88
N ILE A 341 -1.37 39.29 -2.51
CA ILE A 341 -0.35 39.30 -1.47
C ILE A 341 0.94 38.68 -2.02
N VAL A 342 2.06 39.00 -1.39
CA VAL A 342 3.37 38.46 -1.77
C VAL A 342 3.81 37.48 -0.69
N VAL A 343 4.21 36.27 -1.10
CA VAL A 343 4.92 35.32 -0.25
C VAL A 343 6.42 35.52 -0.50
N PRO A 344 7.18 36.06 0.48
CA PRO A 344 8.62 36.25 0.33
C PRO A 344 9.35 34.94 0.07
N GLN A 345 10.47 35.01 -0.64
CA GLN A 345 11.31 33.85 -0.93
C GLN A 345 11.65 33.08 0.36
N GLY A 346 11.62 31.75 0.29
CA GLY A 346 11.92 30.87 1.42
C GLY A 346 10.76 30.67 2.39
N LEU A 347 9.72 31.51 2.35
CA LEU A 347 8.49 31.31 3.11
C LEU A 347 7.45 30.54 2.30
N GLN A 348 6.59 29.79 2.97
CA GLN A 348 5.54 28.99 2.32
C GLN A 348 4.17 29.66 2.34
N SER A 349 3.97 30.71 3.13
CA SER A 349 2.66 31.33 3.30
C SER A 349 2.74 32.81 3.62
N ALA A 350 1.67 33.53 3.30
CA ALA A 350 1.45 34.90 3.72
C ALA A 350 0.03 35.05 4.29
N PRO A 351 -0.14 35.84 5.38
CA PRO A 351 -1.45 36.17 5.90
C PRO A 351 -2.13 37.26 5.06
N PHE A 352 -3.45 37.35 5.17
CA PHE A 352 -4.26 38.44 4.64
C PHE A 352 -5.50 38.62 5.51
N ASP A 353 -6.09 39.80 5.50
CA ASP A 353 -7.33 40.06 6.23
C ASP A 353 -8.53 40.11 5.28
N VAL A 354 -9.69 39.67 5.79
CA VAL A 354 -10.97 39.77 5.11
C VAL A 354 -11.91 40.56 6.00
N ALA A 355 -12.19 41.81 5.61
CA ALA A 355 -13.24 42.60 6.24
C ALA A 355 -14.61 42.20 5.69
N THR A 356 -15.66 42.40 6.49
CA THR A 356 -17.03 42.08 6.09
C THR A 356 -17.97 43.26 6.25
N ALA A 357 -18.92 43.38 5.32
CA ALA A 357 -20.01 44.33 5.41
C ALA A 357 -21.13 43.80 6.32
N VAL A 358 -21.99 44.70 6.78
CA VAL A 358 -23.21 44.32 7.50
C VAL A 358 -24.15 43.58 6.55
N VAL A 359 -24.69 42.46 7.00
CA VAL A 359 -25.68 41.66 6.25
C VAL A 359 -26.96 41.53 7.05
N ARG A 360 -28.10 41.46 6.35
CA ARG A 360 -29.44 41.30 6.94
C ARG A 360 -29.99 39.87 6.86
N SER A 361 -29.30 39.00 6.14
CA SER A 361 -29.54 37.58 6.09
C SER A 361 -28.20 36.85 6.10
N ARG A 362 -28.20 35.56 6.44
CA ARG A 362 -26.98 34.76 6.38
C ARG A 362 -26.53 34.66 4.93
N THR A 363 -25.34 35.15 4.62
CA THR A 363 -24.78 35.19 3.26
C THR A 363 -23.41 34.52 3.27
N SER A 364 -22.97 34.01 2.12
CA SER A 364 -21.62 33.44 1.97
C SER A 364 -20.84 34.17 0.88
N ALA A 365 -19.53 34.24 1.07
CA ALA A 365 -18.56 34.68 0.08
C ALA A 365 -17.47 33.61 -0.03
N THR A 366 -17.07 33.27 -1.24
CA THR A 366 -15.94 32.37 -1.49
C THR A 366 -14.70 33.22 -1.69
N ILE A 367 -13.71 33.06 -0.80
CA ILE A 367 -12.41 33.70 -0.92
C ILE A 367 -11.47 32.75 -1.64
N SER A 368 -10.94 33.19 -2.77
CA SER A 368 -10.03 32.41 -3.62
C SER A 368 -8.64 33.01 -3.58
N ALA A 369 -7.63 32.15 -3.59
CA ALA A 369 -6.24 32.53 -3.76
C ALA A 369 -5.63 31.71 -4.90
N THR A 370 -4.92 32.36 -5.81
CA THR A 370 -4.34 31.74 -7.01
C THR A 370 -2.90 32.18 -7.19
N ALA A 371 -2.02 31.23 -7.47
CA ALA A 371 -0.64 31.48 -7.86
C ALA A 371 -0.33 30.66 -9.11
N ASN A 372 0.24 31.29 -10.13
CA ASN A 372 0.60 30.64 -11.39
C ASN A 372 -0.56 29.82 -12.02
N GLY A 373 -1.77 30.35 -11.97
CA GLY A 373 -2.99 29.71 -12.49
C GLY A 373 -3.56 28.58 -11.63
N ILE A 374 -2.94 28.27 -10.48
CA ILE A 374 -3.37 27.19 -9.59
C ILE A 374 -3.90 27.78 -8.30
N GLY A 375 -5.21 27.63 -8.10
CA GLY A 375 -5.93 28.25 -7.00
C GLY A 375 -6.62 27.28 -6.06
N LYS A 376 -6.90 27.79 -4.86
CA LYS A 376 -7.75 27.16 -3.84
C LYS A 376 -8.67 28.23 -3.28
N SER A 377 -9.76 27.78 -2.66
CA SER A 377 -10.73 28.69 -2.09
C SER A 377 -11.31 28.18 -0.78
N ARG A 378 -11.88 29.10 -0.02
CA ARG A 378 -12.59 28.80 1.22
C ARG A 378 -13.85 29.65 1.32
N SER A 379 -14.95 29.04 1.78
CA SER A 379 -16.18 29.78 2.05
C SER A 379 -16.10 30.48 3.41
N LEU A 380 -16.39 31.78 3.39
CA LEU A 380 -16.66 32.60 4.55
C LEU A 380 -18.18 32.80 4.65
N VAL A 381 -18.74 32.49 5.81
CA VAL A 381 -20.15 32.79 6.10
C VAL A 381 -20.21 34.08 6.90
N VAL A 382 -21.08 35.00 6.48
CA VAL A 382 -21.37 36.22 7.20
C VAL A 382 -22.79 36.16 7.73
N SER A 383 -22.93 36.32 9.03
CA SER A 383 -24.22 36.27 9.74
C SER A 383 -24.67 37.67 10.16
N PRO A 384 -25.99 37.91 10.22
CA PRO A 384 -26.54 39.13 10.80
C PRO A 384 -26.11 39.35 12.25
N ALA A 385 -26.09 40.61 12.68
CA ALA A 385 -25.65 40.99 14.03
C ALA A 385 -26.65 40.65 15.14
N ALA A 386 -27.95 40.66 14.83
CA ALA A 386 -28.97 40.32 15.82
C ALA A 386 -29.09 38.80 15.99
N ALA A 387 -29.01 38.33 17.23
CA ALA A 387 -29.22 36.95 17.60
C ALA A 387 -30.18 36.86 18.79
N VAL A 388 -31.09 35.90 18.77
CA VAL A 388 -31.97 35.60 19.91
C VAL A 388 -31.75 34.18 20.40
N SER A 389 -31.71 34.00 21.73
CA SER A 389 -31.55 32.68 22.36
C SER A 389 -32.32 32.59 23.68
N PRO A 390 -32.95 31.45 24.01
CA PRO A 390 -33.10 30.25 23.18
C PRO A 390 -34.08 30.46 22.01
N ALA A 391 -34.00 29.60 20.99
CA ALA A 391 -34.91 29.64 19.83
C ALA A 391 -36.33 29.08 20.14
N SER A 392 -36.54 28.53 21.33
CA SER A 392 -37.86 28.11 21.80
C SER A 392 -38.03 28.26 23.31
N LEU A 393 -39.24 28.58 23.77
CA LEU A 393 -39.66 28.60 25.17
C LEU A 393 -40.81 27.60 25.35
N ARG A 394 -40.62 26.64 26.26
CA ARG A 394 -41.57 25.55 26.50
C ARG A 394 -42.08 25.63 27.94
N PHE A 395 -43.35 25.94 28.10
CA PHE A 395 -43.98 26.17 29.40
C PHE A 395 -44.47 24.90 30.07
N GLY A 396 -44.60 23.79 29.34
CA GLY A 396 -45.16 22.56 29.88
C GLY A 396 -46.65 22.68 30.19
N GLY A 397 -47.13 21.89 31.15
CA GLY A 397 -48.53 21.86 31.57
C GLY A 397 -48.84 22.91 32.64
N HIS A 398 -49.90 23.68 32.44
CA HIS A 398 -50.42 24.64 33.42
C HIS A 398 -51.95 24.54 33.53
N PRO A 399 -52.53 24.64 34.74
CA PRO A 399 -53.99 24.65 34.90
C PRO A 399 -54.64 25.79 34.11
N VAL A 400 -55.80 25.51 33.49
CA VAL A 400 -56.60 26.53 32.79
C VAL A 400 -56.87 27.75 33.69
N GLY A 401 -56.61 28.95 33.16
CA GLY A 401 -56.78 30.22 33.87
C GLY A 401 -55.61 30.64 34.75
N SER A 402 -54.66 29.75 35.07
CA SER A 402 -53.44 30.08 35.82
C SER A 402 -52.37 30.70 34.93
N THR A 403 -51.53 31.58 35.48
CA THR A 403 -50.41 32.20 34.74
C THR A 403 -49.09 31.60 35.18
N SER A 404 -48.26 31.20 34.22
CA SER A 404 -46.93 30.64 34.47
C SER A 404 -45.93 31.70 34.98
N ASN A 405 -44.79 31.23 35.51
CA ASN A 405 -43.58 32.04 35.59
C ASN A 405 -43.12 32.44 34.19
N ALA A 406 -42.39 33.56 34.09
CA ALA A 406 -41.86 34.01 32.82
C ALA A 406 -40.68 33.13 32.38
N LEU A 407 -40.68 32.68 31.13
CA LEU A 407 -39.50 32.14 30.46
C LEU A 407 -38.88 33.24 29.60
N THR A 408 -37.55 33.30 29.56
CA THR A 408 -36.83 34.45 28.99
C THR A 408 -36.11 34.07 27.70
N ALA A 409 -36.30 34.88 26.67
CA ALA A 409 -35.43 34.94 25.50
C ALA A 409 -34.53 36.19 25.57
N THR A 410 -33.28 36.06 25.18
CA THR A 410 -32.29 37.16 25.19
C THR A 410 -31.98 37.56 23.76
N LEU A 411 -32.25 38.82 23.41
CA LEU A 411 -31.82 39.45 22.17
C LEU A 411 -30.43 40.06 22.40
N THR A 412 -29.47 39.70 21.57
CA THR A 412 -28.08 40.15 21.67
C THR A 412 -27.65 40.81 20.36
N ASN A 413 -26.96 41.93 20.46
CA ASN A 413 -26.20 42.49 19.35
C ASN A 413 -24.78 41.91 19.36
N LYS A 414 -24.52 40.97 18.46
CA LYS A 414 -23.20 40.35 18.27
C LYS A 414 -22.29 41.13 17.31
N GLY A 415 -22.77 42.21 16.71
CA GLY A 415 -22.01 43.05 15.77
C GLY A 415 -21.20 44.14 16.47
N ALA A 416 -20.40 44.85 15.68
CA ALA A 416 -19.61 45.99 16.15
C ALA A 416 -20.35 47.35 16.05
N VAL A 417 -21.55 47.35 15.47
CA VAL A 417 -22.37 48.56 15.25
C VAL A 417 -23.74 48.38 15.92
N ALA A 418 -24.27 49.45 16.50
CA ALA A 418 -25.61 49.45 17.09
C ALA A 418 -26.69 49.23 16.02
N PHE A 419 -27.78 48.56 16.37
CA PHE A 419 -28.96 48.44 15.50
C PHE A 419 -30.23 48.87 16.22
N SER A 420 -31.25 49.27 15.46
CA SER A 420 -32.56 49.60 16.02
C SER A 420 -33.39 48.35 16.26
N VAL A 421 -34.08 48.34 17.41
CA VAL A 421 -35.07 47.31 17.76
C VAL A 421 -36.44 47.87 17.41
N GLY A 422 -37.18 47.14 16.58
CA GLY A 422 -38.54 47.48 16.18
C GLY A 422 -39.59 46.85 17.10
N SER A 423 -40.70 46.42 16.51
CA SER A 423 -41.77 45.72 17.24
C SER A 423 -41.31 44.38 17.80
N ILE A 424 -41.69 44.14 19.06
CA ILE A 424 -41.60 42.86 19.76
C ILE A 424 -43.02 42.44 20.14
N GLY A 425 -43.47 41.29 19.65
CA GLY A 425 -44.85 40.84 19.89
C GLY A 425 -45.03 39.34 19.70
N VAL A 426 -46.12 38.81 20.24
CA VAL A 426 -46.51 37.40 20.03
C VAL A 426 -47.44 37.31 18.82
N THR A 427 -47.15 36.40 17.90
CA THR A 427 -47.91 36.13 16.68
C THR A 427 -48.35 34.67 16.62
N GLY A 428 -49.32 34.38 15.73
CA GLY A 428 -49.92 33.06 15.56
C GLY A 428 -51.34 32.97 16.14
N THR A 429 -52.08 31.93 15.75
CA THR A 429 -53.52 31.75 16.05
C THR A 429 -53.85 31.79 17.54
N TYR A 430 -52.94 31.32 18.40
CA TYR A 430 -53.13 31.24 19.85
C TYR A 430 -52.24 32.22 20.61
N SER A 431 -51.86 33.34 19.99
CA SER A 431 -51.02 34.37 20.61
C SER A 431 -51.60 34.91 21.91
N ALA A 432 -52.93 34.97 22.05
CA ALA A 432 -53.62 35.43 23.25
C ALA A 432 -53.29 34.63 24.54
N TRP A 433 -52.78 33.41 24.41
CA TRP A 433 -52.37 32.59 25.56
C TRP A 433 -50.96 32.94 26.07
N PHE A 434 -50.24 33.80 25.36
CA PHE A 434 -48.88 34.19 25.70
C PHE A 434 -48.78 35.71 25.79
N THR A 435 -48.18 36.20 26.86
CA THR A 435 -47.95 37.64 27.07
C THR A 435 -46.46 37.89 27.19
N GLN A 436 -45.96 38.93 26.52
CA GLN A 436 -44.54 39.29 26.56
C GLN A 436 -44.33 40.64 27.26
N THR A 437 -43.24 40.73 28.00
CA THR A 437 -42.68 41.95 28.56
C THR A 437 -41.18 41.96 28.29
N ASN A 438 -40.59 43.12 28.01
CA ASN A 438 -39.16 43.20 27.71
C ASN A 438 -38.55 44.51 28.22
N ASN A 439 -37.22 44.52 28.31
CA ASN A 439 -36.43 45.71 28.62
C ASN A 439 -35.57 46.16 27.43
N CYS A 440 -35.99 45.83 26.21
CA CYS A 440 -35.22 46.14 25.01
C CYS A 440 -35.32 47.63 24.66
N PRO A 441 -34.20 48.36 24.55
CA PRO A 441 -34.21 49.75 24.12
C PRO A 441 -34.54 49.84 22.63
N GLY A 442 -34.99 51.02 22.16
CA GLY A 442 -35.21 51.27 20.73
C GLY A 442 -33.94 51.17 19.87
N THR A 443 -32.75 51.26 20.48
CA THR A 443 -31.46 50.99 19.84
C THR A 443 -30.59 50.17 20.78
N LEU A 444 -30.12 49.02 20.30
CA LEU A 444 -29.27 48.10 21.06
C LEU A 444 -27.82 48.31 20.64
N ALA A 445 -27.00 48.81 21.57
CA ALA A 445 -25.57 49.08 21.36
C ALA A 445 -24.79 47.81 20.96
N ALA A 446 -23.63 47.99 20.34
CA ALA A 446 -22.73 46.89 20.00
C ALA A 446 -22.35 46.08 21.25
N GLY A 447 -22.39 44.74 21.16
CA GLY A 447 -22.12 43.83 22.27
C GLY A 447 -23.19 43.80 23.38
N ALA A 448 -24.20 44.68 23.34
CA ALA A 448 -25.23 44.73 24.37
C ALA A 448 -26.33 43.66 24.16
N SER A 449 -27.06 43.38 25.24
CA SER A 449 -28.19 42.45 25.23
C SER A 449 -29.38 43.00 26.01
N CYS A 450 -30.58 42.55 25.64
CA CYS A 450 -31.81 42.76 26.40
C CYS A 450 -32.60 41.46 26.50
N THR A 451 -33.52 41.41 27.46
CA THR A 451 -34.32 40.23 27.80
C THR A 451 -35.79 40.45 27.48
N ILE A 452 -36.43 39.41 26.96
CA ILE A 452 -37.85 39.35 26.63
C ILE A 452 -38.44 38.18 27.42
N GLY A 453 -39.18 38.48 28.48
CA GLY A 453 -39.89 37.52 29.30
C GLY A 453 -41.27 37.24 28.73
N VAL A 454 -41.61 35.96 28.54
CA VAL A 454 -42.92 35.50 28.06
C VAL A 454 -43.59 34.68 29.15
N LYS A 455 -44.88 34.93 29.43
CA LYS A 455 -45.72 34.13 30.33
C LYS A 455 -46.80 33.41 29.54
N PHE A 456 -47.21 32.24 30.02
CA PHE A 456 -48.27 31.41 29.44
C PHE A 456 -49.49 31.39 30.37
N LYS A 457 -50.68 31.62 29.82
CA LYS A 457 -51.97 31.54 30.51
C LYS A 457 -52.99 30.81 29.63
N PRO A 458 -53.17 29.48 29.79
CA PRO A 458 -54.09 28.71 28.96
C PRO A 458 -55.54 29.07 29.28
N THR A 459 -56.40 29.19 28.25
CA THR A 459 -57.85 29.45 28.42
C THR A 459 -58.70 28.20 28.21
N ALA A 460 -58.10 27.08 27.84
CA ALA A 460 -58.75 25.78 27.67
C ALA A 460 -57.74 24.63 27.88
N ALA A 461 -58.22 23.42 28.15
CA ALA A 461 -57.39 22.23 28.28
C ALA A 461 -56.94 21.73 26.90
N ALA A 462 -55.90 22.35 26.34
CA ALA A 462 -55.34 21.99 25.03
C ALA A 462 -53.85 22.38 24.93
N SER A 463 -53.11 21.65 24.08
CA SER A 463 -51.76 22.05 23.68
C SER A 463 -51.80 23.12 22.60
N ARG A 464 -51.16 24.27 22.84
CA ARG A 464 -51.14 25.42 21.93
C ARG A 464 -49.71 25.90 21.70
N SER A 465 -49.50 26.46 20.52
CA SER A 465 -48.22 27.04 20.10
C SER A 465 -48.42 28.42 19.48
N ALA A 466 -47.41 29.27 19.64
CA ALA A 466 -47.34 30.62 19.08
C ALA A 466 -45.87 30.95 18.74
N ARG A 467 -45.61 32.16 18.25
CA ARG A 467 -44.24 32.66 18.00
C ARG A 467 -44.06 34.01 18.64
N LEU A 468 -42.93 34.22 19.31
CA LEU A 468 -42.45 35.57 19.62
C LEU A 468 -41.72 36.08 18.37
N SER A 469 -42.11 37.25 17.88
CA SER A 469 -41.58 37.93 16.70
C SER A 469 -40.88 39.23 17.10
N ILE A 470 -39.63 39.39 16.68
CA ILE A 470 -38.75 40.51 17.06
C ILE A 470 -38.21 41.13 15.77
N SER A 471 -38.65 42.33 15.41
CA SER A 471 -38.11 43.07 14.26
C SER A 471 -36.90 43.91 14.66
N THR A 472 -35.87 43.95 13.80
CA THR A 472 -34.66 44.76 14.01
C THR A 472 -34.15 45.29 12.66
N SER A 473 -33.36 46.35 12.64
CA SER A 473 -32.69 46.79 11.40
C SER A 473 -31.52 45.91 10.97
N ALA A 474 -31.07 45.00 11.85
CA ALA A 474 -29.98 44.06 11.61
C ALA A 474 -30.42 42.80 10.85
N THR A 475 -31.72 42.52 10.73
CA THR A 475 -32.25 41.37 9.97
C THR A 475 -33.30 41.80 8.96
N ALA A 476 -33.41 41.09 7.84
CA ALA A 476 -34.40 41.38 6.80
C ALA A 476 -35.80 40.86 7.19
N VAL A 477 -35.83 39.77 7.96
CA VAL A 477 -37.04 39.19 8.52
C VAL A 477 -36.98 39.25 10.05
N PRO A 478 -38.13 39.35 10.75
CA PRO A 478 -38.15 39.29 12.20
C PRO A 478 -37.53 37.99 12.73
N LEU A 479 -36.75 38.10 13.79
CA LEU A 479 -36.29 36.93 14.56
C LEU A 479 -37.51 36.26 15.20
N SER A 480 -37.52 34.93 15.23
CA SER A 480 -38.64 34.14 15.75
C SER A 480 -38.18 33.17 16.84
N VAL A 481 -38.89 33.19 17.97
CA VAL A 481 -38.75 32.20 19.05
C VAL A 481 -40.05 31.40 19.14
N ALA A 482 -39.97 30.08 19.05
CA ALA A 482 -41.13 29.21 19.13
C ALA A 482 -41.65 29.13 20.57
N LEU A 483 -42.96 29.25 20.77
CA LEU A 483 -43.61 29.18 22.08
C LEU A 483 -44.54 27.98 22.11
N SER A 484 -44.50 27.18 23.17
CA SER A 484 -45.46 26.09 23.37
C SER A 484 -45.81 25.86 24.83
N GLY A 485 -47.06 25.46 25.08
CA GLY A 485 -47.58 25.11 26.40
C GLY A 485 -48.88 24.31 26.30
N THR A 486 -49.23 23.61 27.37
CA THR A 486 -50.43 22.78 27.47
C THR A 486 -51.30 23.26 28.61
N GLY A 487 -52.56 23.56 28.33
CA GLY A 487 -53.58 23.71 29.38
C GLY A 487 -54.01 22.33 29.88
N LEU A 488 -53.99 22.14 31.20
CA LEU A 488 -54.46 20.93 31.88
C LEU A 488 -55.79 21.18 32.60
#